data_AF-A0ABD5TWR5-F1
#
_entry.id   AF-A0ABD5TWR5-F1
#
_cell.length_a   1.000
_cell.length_b   1.000
_cell.length_c   1.000
_cell.angle_alpha   90.00
_cell.angle_beta   90.00
_cell.angle_gamma   90.00
#
_symmetry.space_group_name_H-M   'P 1'
#
loop_
_entity.id
_entity.type
_entity.pdbx_description
1 polymer ?
#
loop_
_entity_poly.entity_id
_entity_poly.type
_entity_poly.pdbx_seq_one_letter_code
_entity_poly.pdbx_strand_id
1 'polypeptide(L)'
;MRLRSRGTDPEVARFSATLRRLDEEAFAAFVAAVWEARGRSATRDGTTLSVEHRGERSRLRVTHGEPTPGRGGRATRVVTSRIVPESTADAPEPAVVDAAELLRIVRYAVERGRASSLLDRHLGRGAGKFAAPGAVRAERERTRSRRRRLGRRVAAAVVLAACLGVVALGGPSLVSSFDASFGSAEDAAPPTDRPTELASEPARESARESATAGSEATRLGERPDYAALGCPPPPDDADPGELTPAVVPGASASGLDGWRLLDSERIASFDGRIDLGDRPEPAVRYTARYVPPSGETLRLTVDRWRSVAAADTVARSLAETNQTVLRWGRYTVVVRAFTADGGRLSRAQTLDRSRVLLAAVRDPSGSRLGFRCVSSLLDEANASDEGGVSGDGDAAPAPVDGA
;
A
#
# COMPACT_ATOMS: atom_id res chain seq x y z
N MET A 1 1.82 -1.76 12.36
CA MET A 1 0.50 -2.43 12.13
C MET A 1 0.53 -3.94 12.39
N ARG A 2 -0.39 -4.50 13.21
CA ARG A 2 -0.77 -5.92 13.07
C ARG A 2 -1.23 -6.11 11.61
N LEU A 3 -0.81 -7.16 10.90
CA LEU A 3 -1.44 -7.59 9.64
C LEU A 3 -2.90 -7.94 9.94
N ARG A 4 -3.74 -6.93 10.14
CA ARG A 4 -5.18 -7.07 10.25
C ARG A 4 -5.61 -7.62 8.91
N SER A 5 -5.80 -8.94 8.90
CA SER A 5 -6.61 -9.71 7.98
C SER A 5 -5.98 -10.52 6.83
N ARG A 6 -4.95 -11.34 7.10
CA ARG A 6 -4.79 -12.54 6.23
C ARG A 6 -6.09 -13.37 6.11
N GLY A 7 -6.91 -13.37 7.18
CA GLY A 7 -8.20 -14.07 7.22
C GLY A 7 -9.46 -13.29 6.83
N THR A 8 -9.44 -11.96 6.71
CA THR A 8 -10.65 -11.19 6.35
C THR A 8 -10.65 -10.66 4.92
N ASP A 9 -9.61 -10.93 4.13
CA ASP A 9 -9.69 -10.67 2.69
C ASP A 9 -10.74 -11.60 2.05
N PRO A 10 -11.86 -11.06 1.53
CA PRO A 10 -12.91 -11.86 0.93
C PRO A 10 -12.42 -12.64 -0.31
N GLU A 11 -11.33 -12.22 -0.94
CA GLU A 11 -10.73 -12.92 -2.07
C GLU A 11 -9.97 -14.16 -1.61
N VAL A 12 -9.20 -14.06 -0.53
CA VAL A 12 -8.52 -15.22 0.10
C VAL A 12 -9.55 -16.24 0.58
N ALA A 13 -10.63 -15.80 1.23
CA ALA A 13 -11.71 -16.69 1.67
C ALA A 13 -12.37 -17.44 0.51
N ARG A 14 -12.59 -16.77 -0.64
CA ARG A 14 -13.11 -17.40 -1.86
C ARG A 14 -12.12 -18.39 -2.46
N PHE A 15 -10.85 -18.03 -2.53
CA PHE A 15 -9.81 -18.91 -3.03
C PHE A 15 -9.70 -20.17 -2.17
N SER A 16 -9.66 -20.02 -0.84
CA SER A 16 -9.70 -21.14 0.11
C SER A 16 -10.93 -22.03 -0.09
N ALA A 17 -12.12 -21.43 -0.23
CA ALA A 17 -13.36 -22.19 -0.47
C ALA A 17 -13.32 -22.96 -1.81
N THR A 18 -12.72 -22.39 -2.86
CA THR A 18 -12.53 -23.07 -4.14
C THR A 18 -11.54 -24.24 -4.01
N LEU A 19 -10.41 -24.05 -3.32
CA LEU A 19 -9.44 -25.12 -3.08
C LEU A 19 -10.05 -26.30 -2.31
N ARG A 20 -10.92 -26.02 -1.34
CA ARG A 20 -11.61 -27.05 -0.54
C ARG A 20 -12.66 -27.87 -1.30
N ARG A 21 -12.99 -27.50 -2.53
CA ARG A 21 -13.89 -28.29 -3.40
C ARG A 21 -13.15 -29.35 -4.20
N LEU A 22 -11.84 -29.23 -4.30
CA LEU A 22 -11.00 -30.29 -4.84
C LEU A 22 -10.95 -31.43 -3.82
N ASP A 23 -10.81 -32.67 -4.30
CA ASP A 23 -10.28 -33.73 -3.46
C ASP A 23 -8.78 -33.50 -3.18
N GLU A 24 -8.23 -34.22 -2.20
CA GLU A 24 -6.84 -33.99 -1.76
C GLU A 24 -5.82 -34.29 -2.87
N GLU A 25 -6.08 -35.25 -3.76
CA GLU A 25 -5.17 -35.60 -4.85
C GLU A 25 -5.17 -34.56 -5.96
N ALA A 26 -6.34 -34.02 -6.31
CA ALA A 26 -6.51 -32.92 -7.24
C ALA A 26 -5.90 -31.62 -6.68
N PHE A 27 -6.04 -31.39 -5.37
CA PHE A 27 -5.36 -30.29 -4.70
C PHE A 27 -3.82 -30.46 -4.75
N ALA A 28 -3.31 -31.67 -4.48
CA ALA A 28 -1.89 -31.97 -4.62
C ALA A 28 -1.38 -31.81 -6.07
N ALA A 29 -2.18 -32.18 -7.06
CA ALA A 29 -1.86 -31.96 -8.47
C ALA A 29 -1.76 -30.46 -8.81
N PHE A 30 -2.70 -29.65 -8.31
CA PHE A 30 -2.66 -28.19 -8.47
C PHE A 30 -1.40 -27.60 -7.83
N VAL A 31 -1.07 -28.00 -6.60
CA VAL A 31 0.14 -27.56 -5.89
C VAL A 31 1.39 -27.97 -6.68
N ALA A 32 1.48 -29.20 -7.18
CA ALA A 32 2.61 -29.62 -8.02
C ALA A 32 2.77 -28.72 -9.26
N ALA A 33 1.68 -28.47 -9.98
CA ALA A 33 1.68 -27.64 -11.18
C ALA A 33 2.06 -26.18 -10.89
N VAL A 34 1.66 -25.63 -9.74
CA VAL A 34 2.10 -24.29 -9.29
C VAL A 34 3.61 -24.27 -9.06
N TRP A 35 4.19 -25.29 -8.42
CA TRP A 35 5.64 -25.34 -8.17
C TRP A 35 6.45 -25.55 -9.45
N GLU A 36 5.96 -26.37 -10.37
CA GLU A 36 6.54 -26.52 -11.72
C GLU A 36 6.53 -25.20 -12.49
N ALA A 37 5.44 -24.45 -12.40
CA ALA A 37 5.31 -23.15 -13.05
C ALA A 37 6.26 -22.09 -12.48
N ARG A 38 6.78 -22.30 -11.26
CA ARG A 38 7.85 -21.49 -10.65
C ARG A 38 9.25 -21.93 -11.08
N GLY A 39 9.37 -22.91 -11.98
CA GLY A 39 10.66 -23.45 -12.41
C GLY A 39 11.30 -24.41 -11.40
N ARG A 40 10.50 -25.16 -10.64
CA ARG A 40 10.99 -26.23 -9.75
C ARG A 40 10.54 -27.59 -10.29
N SER A 41 11.34 -28.62 -10.15
CA SER A 41 10.84 -29.98 -10.43
C SER A 41 10.00 -30.45 -9.25
N ALA A 42 8.81 -30.98 -9.52
CA ALA A 42 7.91 -31.53 -8.50
C ALA A 42 7.51 -32.95 -8.89
N THR A 43 7.80 -33.92 -8.03
CA THR A 43 7.33 -35.30 -8.17
C THR A 43 6.25 -35.56 -7.14
N ARG A 44 5.09 -36.04 -7.58
CA ARG A 44 3.92 -36.31 -6.74
C ARG A 44 3.83 -37.79 -6.39
N ASP A 45 3.59 -38.07 -5.11
CA ASP A 45 3.26 -39.37 -4.55
C ASP A 45 2.01 -39.21 -3.65
N GLY A 46 0.84 -39.45 -4.24
CA GLY A 46 -0.45 -39.12 -3.63
C GLY A 46 -0.54 -37.64 -3.23
N THR A 47 -0.65 -37.38 -1.92
CA THR A 47 -0.73 -36.03 -1.32
C THR A 47 0.64 -35.49 -0.86
N THR A 48 1.72 -36.24 -1.10
CA THR A 48 3.09 -35.82 -0.79
C THR A 48 3.80 -35.39 -2.07
N LEU A 49 4.47 -34.24 -2.02
CA LEU A 49 5.28 -33.73 -3.12
C LEU A 49 6.75 -33.71 -2.73
N SER A 50 7.62 -34.23 -3.60
CA SER A 50 9.06 -33.99 -3.55
C SER A 50 9.39 -32.87 -4.52
N VAL A 51 9.80 -31.72 -4.00
CA VAL A 51 10.16 -30.55 -4.80
C VAL A 51 11.66 -30.39 -4.77
N GLU A 52 12.28 -30.22 -5.93
CA GLU A 52 13.71 -29.99 -6.05
C GLU A 52 14.00 -28.64 -6.73
N HIS A 53 14.96 -27.91 -6.16
CA HIS A 53 15.39 -26.62 -6.69
C HIS A 53 16.89 -26.44 -6.40
N ARG A 54 17.69 -26.30 -7.46
CA ARG A 54 19.15 -26.09 -7.35
C ARG A 54 19.86 -27.16 -6.49
N GLY A 55 19.44 -28.42 -6.62
CA GLY A 55 20.00 -29.56 -5.87
C GLY A 55 19.45 -29.73 -4.44
N GLU A 56 18.67 -28.77 -3.93
CA GLU A 56 17.98 -28.92 -2.65
C GLU A 56 16.63 -29.59 -2.84
N ARG A 57 16.40 -30.70 -2.12
CA ARG A 57 15.13 -31.43 -2.13
C ARG A 57 14.32 -31.14 -0.87
N SER A 58 13.11 -30.63 -1.04
CA SER A 58 12.13 -30.38 0.03
C SER A 58 10.94 -31.33 -0.13
N ARG A 59 10.37 -31.79 0.99
CA ARG A 59 9.12 -32.56 1.00
C ARG A 59 7.96 -31.68 1.44
N LEU A 60 6.90 -31.65 0.64
CA LEU A 60 5.65 -30.96 0.95
C LEU A 60 4.55 -31.97 1.22
N ARG A 61 3.77 -31.77 2.29
CA ARG A 61 2.53 -32.52 2.53
C ARG A 61 1.35 -31.62 2.21
N VAL A 62 0.48 -32.04 1.29
CA VAL A 62 -0.72 -31.30 0.89
C VAL A 62 -1.93 -31.86 1.64
N THR A 63 -2.76 -31.00 2.22
CA THR A 63 -3.96 -31.46 2.96
C THR A 63 -5.06 -30.40 3.04
N HIS A 64 -6.31 -30.83 3.17
CA HIS A 64 -7.41 -29.94 3.58
C HIS A 64 -7.58 -29.85 5.10
N GLY A 65 -6.89 -30.70 5.85
CA GLY A 65 -6.96 -30.79 7.30
C GLY A 65 -6.15 -29.71 8.03
N GLU A 66 -6.13 -29.84 9.35
CA GLU A 66 -5.28 -29.03 10.21
C GLU A 66 -3.80 -29.38 9.98
N PRO A 67 -2.91 -28.39 9.81
CA PRO A 67 -1.51 -28.67 9.57
C PRO A 67 -0.90 -29.33 10.81
N THR A 68 -0.64 -30.63 10.70
CA THR A 68 0.02 -31.40 11.76
C THR A 68 1.53 -31.36 11.53
N PRO A 69 2.35 -31.05 12.56
CA PRO A 69 3.79 -31.11 12.43
C PRO A 69 4.22 -32.53 12.06
N GLY A 70 5.18 -32.63 11.12
CA GLY A 70 5.66 -33.92 10.65
C GLY A 70 6.33 -34.72 11.77
N ARG A 71 5.84 -35.94 12.03
CA ARG A 71 6.42 -36.88 12.99
C ARG A 71 7.66 -37.52 12.35
N GLY A 72 8.82 -36.85 12.35
CA GLY A 72 10.02 -37.45 11.77
C GLY A 72 11.27 -36.60 11.53
N GLY A 73 11.38 -35.39 12.09
CA GLY A 73 12.63 -34.61 12.08
C GLY A 73 13.12 -34.07 10.72
N ARG A 74 12.66 -34.62 9.58
CA ARG A 74 12.85 -34.01 8.26
C ARG A 74 11.84 -32.90 8.08
N ALA A 75 12.32 -31.66 7.91
CA ALA A 75 11.51 -30.45 7.74
C ALA A 75 10.49 -30.62 6.60
N THR A 76 9.29 -31.03 6.95
CA THR A 76 8.17 -31.24 6.02
C THR A 76 7.33 -29.98 6.07
N ARG A 77 7.29 -29.25 4.95
CA ARG A 77 6.44 -28.06 4.80
C ARG A 77 5.01 -28.52 4.50
N VAL A 78 4.02 -27.98 5.19
CA VAL A 78 2.62 -28.36 5.00
C VAL A 78 1.95 -27.32 4.13
N VAL A 79 1.27 -27.75 3.06
CA VAL A 79 0.46 -26.90 2.20
C VAL A 79 -1.01 -27.19 2.49
N THR A 80 -1.77 -26.18 2.91
CA THR A 80 -3.18 -26.36 3.28
C THR A 80 -4.11 -25.43 2.51
N SER A 81 -5.30 -25.92 2.18
CA SER A 81 -6.37 -25.12 1.58
C SER A 81 -7.05 -24.19 2.59
N ARG A 82 -6.77 -24.33 3.89
CA ARG A 82 -7.33 -23.49 4.96
C ARG A 82 -6.54 -22.21 5.10
N ILE A 83 -7.16 -21.21 5.70
CA ILE A 83 -6.46 -20.01 6.19
C ILE A 83 -6.02 -20.34 7.61
N VAL A 84 -4.72 -20.24 7.88
CA VAL A 84 -4.17 -20.54 9.21
C VAL A 84 -3.96 -19.21 9.92
N PRO A 85 -4.54 -19.01 11.12
CA PRO A 85 -4.22 -17.85 11.94
C PRO A 85 -2.72 -17.81 12.19
N GLU A 86 -2.10 -16.65 12.02
CA GLU A 86 -0.69 -16.45 12.34
C GLU A 86 -0.51 -16.75 13.84
N SER A 87 0.22 -17.81 14.20
CA SER A 87 0.40 -18.14 15.61
C SER A 87 1.23 -17.05 16.25
N THR A 88 0.76 -16.56 17.39
CA THR A 88 1.49 -15.59 18.20
C THR A 88 2.49 -16.25 19.16
N ALA A 89 2.70 -17.56 19.06
CA ALA A 89 3.53 -18.31 20.00
C ALA A 89 4.93 -18.58 19.44
N ASP A 90 5.96 -18.31 20.26
CA ASP A 90 7.40 -18.47 20.01
C ASP A 90 7.88 -19.91 19.69
N ALA A 91 6.97 -20.83 19.36
CA ALA A 91 7.36 -22.15 18.90
C ALA A 91 7.95 -22.06 17.48
N PRO A 92 8.98 -22.86 17.14
CA PRO A 92 9.46 -22.98 15.77
C PRO A 92 8.32 -23.58 14.92
N GLU A 93 7.54 -22.69 14.32
CA GLU A 93 6.36 -23.08 13.57
C GLU A 93 6.78 -24.01 12.42
N PRO A 94 6.05 -25.12 12.19
CA PRO A 94 6.18 -25.80 10.93
C PRO A 94 5.98 -24.78 9.82
N ALA A 95 6.83 -24.76 8.80
CA ALA A 95 6.62 -23.88 7.66
C ALA A 95 5.30 -24.29 6.99
N VAL A 96 4.22 -23.56 7.26
CA VAL A 96 2.90 -23.80 6.68
C VAL A 96 2.69 -22.83 5.53
N VAL A 97 2.26 -23.35 4.39
CA VAL A 97 1.78 -22.59 3.24
C VAL A 97 0.27 -22.72 3.23
N ASP A 98 -0.40 -21.73 3.80
CA ASP A 98 -1.86 -21.68 3.86
C ASP A 98 -2.47 -21.15 2.54
N ALA A 99 -3.79 -21.02 2.48
CA ALA A 99 -4.47 -20.54 1.27
C ALA A 99 -4.08 -19.10 0.89
N ALA A 100 -3.80 -18.24 1.88
CA ALA A 100 -3.40 -16.85 1.63
C ALA A 100 -2.00 -16.82 1.00
N GLU A 101 -1.08 -17.59 1.57
CA GLU A 101 0.28 -17.72 1.06
C GLU A 101 0.32 -18.36 -0.32
N LEU A 102 -0.47 -19.42 -0.54
CA LEU A 102 -0.57 -20.07 -1.84
C LEU A 102 -1.12 -19.12 -2.90
N LEU A 103 -2.13 -18.31 -2.58
CA LEU A 103 -2.65 -17.28 -3.50
C LEU A 103 -1.57 -16.24 -3.86
N ARG A 104 -0.78 -15.82 -2.88
CA ARG A 104 0.36 -14.90 -3.07
C ARG A 104 1.41 -15.51 -4.00
N ILE A 105 1.76 -16.78 -3.78
CA ILE A 105 2.69 -17.53 -4.64
C ILE A 105 2.17 -17.56 -6.08
N VAL A 106 0.91 -17.91 -6.29
CA VAL A 106 0.30 -17.96 -7.63
C VAL A 106 0.33 -16.60 -8.33
N ARG A 107 0.12 -15.50 -7.60
CA ARG A 107 0.08 -14.15 -8.17
C ARG A 107 1.43 -13.57 -8.53
N TYR A 108 2.42 -13.82 -7.70
CA TYR A 108 3.67 -13.07 -7.74
C TYR A 108 4.90 -13.93 -8.05
N ALA A 109 4.80 -15.26 -7.90
CA ALA A 109 5.90 -16.17 -8.20
C ALA A 109 5.66 -16.99 -9.48
N VAL A 110 4.50 -16.87 -10.12
CA VAL A 110 4.16 -17.52 -11.39
C VAL A 110 3.83 -16.44 -12.42
N GLU A 111 4.30 -16.62 -13.66
CA GLU A 111 3.96 -15.73 -14.78
C GLU A 111 2.42 -15.66 -14.94
N ARG A 112 1.88 -14.45 -15.17
CA ARG A 112 0.46 -14.15 -15.03
C ARG A 112 -0.43 -14.95 -15.99
N GLY A 113 -0.05 -15.09 -17.25
CA GLY A 113 -0.77 -15.88 -18.24
C GLY A 113 -0.82 -17.35 -17.82
N ARG A 114 0.33 -17.91 -17.42
CA ARG A 114 0.46 -19.27 -16.91
C ARG A 114 -0.33 -19.50 -15.63
N ALA A 115 -0.31 -18.54 -14.70
CA ALA A 115 -1.10 -18.58 -13.47
C ALA A 115 -2.61 -18.63 -13.79
N SER A 116 -3.07 -17.78 -14.72
CA SER A 116 -4.48 -17.79 -15.15
C SER A 116 -4.87 -19.14 -15.75
N SER A 117 -4.07 -19.68 -16.67
CA SER A 117 -4.34 -20.97 -17.30
C SER A 117 -4.31 -22.14 -16.31
N LEU A 118 -3.39 -22.12 -15.33
CA LEU A 118 -3.32 -23.13 -14.27
C LEU A 118 -4.56 -23.10 -13.37
N LEU A 119 -4.98 -21.91 -12.95
CA LEU A 119 -6.17 -21.72 -12.13
C LEU A 119 -7.42 -22.21 -12.88
N ASP A 120 -7.61 -21.82 -14.14
CA ASP A 120 -8.78 -22.27 -14.92
C ASP A 120 -8.78 -23.79 -15.15
N ARG A 121 -7.61 -24.39 -15.36
CA ARG A 121 -7.46 -25.84 -15.57
C ARG A 121 -7.79 -26.64 -14.31
N HIS A 122 -7.27 -26.23 -13.15
CA HIS A 122 -7.39 -27.02 -11.92
C HIS A 122 -8.59 -26.63 -11.06
N LEU A 123 -9.02 -25.36 -11.08
CA LEU A 123 -10.11 -24.84 -10.24
C LEU A 123 -11.39 -24.54 -11.02
N GLY A 124 -11.38 -24.79 -12.33
CA GLY A 124 -12.51 -24.58 -13.22
C GLY A 124 -12.58 -23.19 -13.86
N ARG A 125 -13.43 -23.08 -14.88
CA ARG A 125 -13.55 -21.88 -15.72
C ARG A 125 -13.86 -20.62 -14.90
N GLY A 126 -13.05 -19.58 -15.09
CA GLY A 126 -13.20 -18.30 -14.44
C GLY A 126 -12.40 -18.17 -13.15
N ALA A 127 -11.67 -19.22 -12.72
CA ALA A 127 -10.73 -19.14 -11.63
C ALA A 127 -9.46 -18.35 -12.00
N GLY A 128 -9.15 -18.20 -13.28
CA GLY A 128 -8.03 -17.38 -13.78
C GLY A 128 -8.04 -15.94 -13.26
N LYS A 129 -9.21 -15.41 -12.87
CA LYS A 129 -9.32 -14.08 -12.23
C LYS A 129 -8.55 -13.95 -10.93
N PHE A 130 -8.30 -15.04 -10.20
CA PHE A 130 -7.49 -14.98 -8.97
C PHE A 130 -6.02 -14.58 -9.25
N ALA A 131 -5.51 -14.76 -10.48
CA ALA A 131 -4.16 -14.34 -10.87
C ALA A 131 -3.98 -12.82 -10.89
N ALA A 132 -5.06 -12.05 -10.99
CA ALA A 132 -5.03 -10.59 -11.02
C ALA A 132 -5.37 -10.01 -9.63
N PRO A 133 -4.48 -9.23 -9.00
CA PRO A 133 -4.78 -8.58 -7.72
C PRO A 133 -6.03 -7.71 -7.84
N GLY A 134 -6.98 -7.86 -6.91
CA GLY A 134 -8.18 -7.03 -6.86
C GLY A 134 -9.20 -7.26 -7.99
N ALA A 135 -9.01 -8.26 -8.85
CA ALA A 135 -9.97 -8.57 -9.92
C ALA A 135 -11.36 -8.91 -9.37
N VAL A 136 -11.42 -9.60 -8.23
CA VAL A 136 -12.67 -9.88 -7.53
C VAL A 136 -13.33 -8.60 -6.99
N ARG A 137 -12.54 -7.62 -6.56
CA ARG A 137 -13.05 -6.31 -6.10
C ARG A 137 -13.60 -5.50 -7.27
N ALA A 138 -12.86 -5.44 -8.38
CA ALA A 138 -13.31 -4.78 -9.61
C ALA A 138 -14.59 -5.42 -10.17
N GLU A 139 -14.72 -6.75 -10.11
CA GLU A 139 -15.94 -7.46 -10.51
C GLU A 139 -17.13 -7.11 -9.61
N ARG A 140 -16.92 -7.06 -8.29
CA ARG A 140 -17.95 -6.62 -7.33
C ARG A 140 -18.38 -5.17 -7.58
N GLU A 141 -17.43 -4.27 -7.83
CA GLU A 141 -17.72 -2.87 -8.13
C GLU A 141 -18.50 -2.72 -9.45
N ARG A 142 -18.12 -3.48 -10.49
CA ARG A 142 -18.88 -3.55 -11.75
C ARG A 142 -20.29 -4.11 -11.55
N THR A 143 -20.45 -5.12 -10.70
CA THR A 143 -21.77 -5.72 -10.42
C THR A 143 -22.65 -4.75 -9.62
N ARG A 144 -22.07 -4.04 -8.65
CA ARG A 144 -22.75 -2.98 -7.89
C ARG A 144 -23.14 -1.81 -8.78
N SER A 145 -22.27 -1.37 -9.68
CA SER A 145 -22.58 -0.26 -10.59
C SER A 145 -23.66 -0.65 -11.60
N ARG A 146 -23.66 -1.89 -12.11
CA ARG A 146 -24.78 -2.43 -12.93
C ARG A 146 -26.09 -2.46 -12.16
N ARG A 147 -26.11 -2.96 -10.93
CA ARG A 147 -27.31 -2.96 -10.08
C ARG A 147 -27.81 -1.54 -9.79
N ARG A 148 -26.92 -0.58 -9.52
CA ARG A 148 -27.28 0.85 -9.35
C ARG A 148 -27.88 1.44 -10.62
N ARG A 149 -27.33 1.13 -11.80
CA ARG A 149 -27.89 1.60 -13.09
C ARG A 149 -29.26 0.99 -13.37
N LEU A 150 -29.44 -0.31 -13.10
CA LEU A 150 -30.74 -0.98 -13.22
C LEU A 150 -31.76 -0.39 -12.24
N GLY A 151 -31.38 -0.19 -10.97
CA GLY A 151 -32.24 0.44 -9.98
C GLY A 151 -32.66 1.86 -10.36
N ARG A 152 -31.74 2.67 -10.90
CA ARG A 152 -32.05 4.02 -11.42
C ARG A 152 -33.02 3.99 -12.60
N ARG A 153 -32.88 3.03 -13.53
CA ARG A 153 -33.80 2.89 -14.66
C ARG A 153 -35.20 2.48 -14.20
N VAL A 154 -35.30 1.57 -13.25
CA VAL A 154 -36.59 1.17 -12.67
C VAL A 154 -37.22 2.34 -11.93
N ALA A 155 -36.47 3.07 -11.10
CA ALA A 155 -36.98 4.26 -10.41
C ALA A 155 -37.45 5.34 -11.40
N ALA A 156 -36.67 5.63 -12.45
CA ALA A 156 -37.06 6.58 -13.48
C ALA A 156 -38.32 6.13 -14.23
N ALA A 157 -38.47 4.84 -14.53
CA ALA A 157 -39.67 4.29 -15.16
C ALA A 157 -40.90 4.39 -14.25
N VAL A 158 -40.75 4.16 -12.94
CA VAL A 158 -41.84 4.32 -11.95
C VAL A 158 -42.26 5.78 -11.84
N VAL A 159 -41.30 6.72 -11.80
CA VAL A 159 -41.61 8.17 -11.80
C VAL A 159 -42.32 8.59 -13.08
N LEU A 160 -41.84 8.13 -14.26
CA LEU A 160 -42.50 8.38 -15.54
C LEU A 160 -43.93 7.82 -15.57
N ALA A 161 -44.13 6.59 -15.08
CA ALA A 161 -45.46 5.98 -14.99
C ALA A 161 -46.38 6.75 -14.03
N ALA A 162 -45.86 7.23 -12.89
CA ALA A 162 -46.61 8.06 -11.95
C ALA A 162 -47.00 9.41 -12.58
N CYS A 163 -46.09 10.09 -13.28
CA CYS A 163 -46.37 11.33 -13.99
C CYS A 163 -47.44 11.14 -15.08
N LEU A 164 -47.37 10.06 -15.85
CA LEU A 164 -48.37 9.74 -16.87
C LEU A 164 -49.73 9.37 -16.26
N GLY A 165 -49.74 8.72 -15.09
CA GLY A 165 -50.96 8.41 -14.34
C GLY A 165 -51.69 9.65 -13.82
N VAL A 166 -50.96 10.69 -13.40
CA VAL A 166 -51.55 11.97 -12.96
C VAL A 166 -52.23 12.71 -14.13
N VAL A 167 -51.66 12.64 -15.34
CA VAL A 167 -52.25 13.27 -16.54
C VAL A 167 -53.50 12.53 -17.03
N ALA A 168 -53.61 11.22 -16.81
CA ALA A 168 -54.77 10.43 -17.25
C ALA A 168 -56.00 10.56 -16.32
N LEU A 169 -55.80 10.90 -15.04
CA LEU A 169 -56.89 11.07 -14.06
C LEU A 169 -57.25 12.54 -13.80
N GLY A 170 -56.40 13.50 -14.20
CA GLY A 170 -56.73 14.92 -14.24
C GLY A 170 -57.39 15.28 -15.57
N GLY A 171 -58.72 15.14 -15.66
CA GLY A 171 -59.48 15.64 -16.80
C GLY A 171 -59.22 17.13 -17.07
N PRO A 172 -59.57 17.65 -18.27
CA PRO A 172 -59.28 19.01 -18.69
C PRO A 172 -60.11 20.02 -17.87
N SER A 173 -59.61 20.39 -16.70
CA SER A 173 -60.15 21.47 -15.89
C SER A 173 -59.17 22.64 -15.95
N LEU A 174 -59.52 23.58 -16.81
CA LEU A 174 -59.33 25.03 -16.71
C LEU A 174 -58.14 25.52 -15.88
N VAL A 175 -57.16 26.07 -16.62
CA VAL A 175 -56.44 27.33 -16.35
C VAL A 175 -56.60 27.87 -14.93
N SER A 176 -55.59 27.68 -14.10
CA SER A 176 -55.34 28.54 -12.94
C SER A 176 -53.88 28.95 -12.93
N SER A 177 -53.71 30.20 -13.33
CA SER A 177 -52.63 31.14 -13.06
C SER A 177 -51.66 30.69 -11.96
N PHE A 178 -50.48 30.23 -12.36
CA PHE A 178 -49.34 30.22 -11.45
C PHE A 178 -48.59 31.54 -11.63
N ASP A 179 -48.79 32.39 -10.63
CA ASP A 179 -48.11 33.67 -10.46
C ASP A 179 -46.66 33.39 -10.04
N ALA A 180 -45.74 33.44 -11.01
CA ALA A 180 -44.32 33.36 -10.77
C ALA A 180 -43.84 34.72 -10.27
N SER A 181 -43.87 34.90 -8.95
CA SER A 181 -43.21 36.03 -8.29
C SER A 181 -41.69 35.89 -8.44
N PHE A 182 -41.15 36.52 -9.49
CA PHE A 182 -39.73 36.77 -9.66
C PHE A 182 -39.36 37.96 -8.76
N GLY A 183 -38.72 37.65 -7.63
CA GLY A 183 -38.05 38.67 -6.82
C GLY A 183 -36.80 39.17 -7.52
N SER A 184 -36.91 40.31 -8.21
CA SER A 184 -35.78 41.19 -8.51
C SER A 184 -35.27 41.81 -7.22
N ALA A 185 -33.99 41.62 -6.93
CA ALA A 185 -33.21 42.50 -6.07
C ALA A 185 -31.96 42.93 -6.88
N GLU A 186 -32.13 44.03 -7.61
CA GLU A 186 -31.06 44.99 -7.88
C GLU A 186 -30.75 45.71 -6.56
N ASP A 187 -29.48 45.83 -6.18
CA ASP A 187 -28.70 47.06 -6.40
C ASP A 187 -27.53 47.23 -5.40
N ALA A 188 -26.47 47.85 -5.92
CA ALA A 188 -25.49 48.71 -5.25
C ALA A 188 -24.39 48.15 -4.32
N ALA A 189 -23.21 48.03 -4.95
CA ALA A 189 -21.96 48.74 -4.61
C ALA A 189 -20.88 48.12 -3.67
N PRO A 190 -19.59 48.16 -4.07
CA PRO A 190 -18.38 48.00 -3.24
C PRO A 190 -17.80 49.38 -2.85
N PRO A 191 -16.56 49.54 -2.34
CA PRO A 191 -15.71 48.74 -1.46
C PRO A 191 -15.47 49.46 -0.11
N THR A 192 -14.78 48.86 0.86
CA THR A 192 -14.16 49.63 1.95
C THR A 192 -12.75 49.13 2.21
N ASP A 193 -11.79 49.83 1.60
CA ASP A 193 -10.42 49.90 2.06
C ASP A 193 -10.39 50.53 3.46
N ARG A 194 -9.65 49.90 4.37
CA ARG A 194 -9.18 50.55 5.59
C ARG A 194 -7.70 50.22 5.80
N PRO A 195 -6.79 51.19 5.60
CA PRO A 195 -5.42 51.10 6.08
C PRO A 195 -5.34 51.69 7.49
N THR A 196 -4.74 50.97 8.43
CA THR A 196 -4.27 51.50 9.72
C THR A 196 -3.16 50.55 10.19
N GLU A 197 -1.89 50.87 9.93
CA GLU A 197 -1.03 51.79 10.69
C GLU A 197 -0.36 51.08 11.89
N LEU A 198 0.91 50.76 11.64
CA LEU A 198 2.09 50.87 12.50
C LEU A 198 1.93 50.96 14.02
N ALA A 199 2.79 50.15 14.64
CA ALA A 199 3.56 50.40 15.85
C ALA A 199 2.84 50.35 17.21
N SER A 200 3.23 49.36 18.02
CA SER A 200 4.05 49.61 19.21
C SER A 200 4.46 48.29 19.88
N GLU A 201 5.77 47.98 19.84
CA GLU A 201 6.42 47.29 20.95
C GLU A 201 6.26 48.14 22.23
N PRO A 202 6.12 47.48 23.38
CA PRO A 202 7.25 47.55 24.30
C PRO A 202 7.55 46.23 25.04
N ALA A 203 8.85 45.96 25.11
CA ALA A 203 9.62 45.65 26.31
C ALA A 203 9.00 44.74 27.39
N ARG A 204 9.65 43.56 27.51
CA ARG A 204 10.26 43.02 28.73
C ARG A 204 9.47 43.19 30.04
N GLU A 205 8.92 42.08 30.53
CA GLU A 205 8.95 41.83 31.96
C GLU A 205 9.23 40.35 32.27
N SER A 206 10.26 40.17 33.07
CA SER A 206 10.75 38.90 33.59
C SER A 206 9.76 38.35 34.62
N ALA A 207 9.26 37.14 34.40
CA ALA A 207 8.76 36.29 35.47
C ALA A 207 9.50 34.94 35.42
N ARG A 208 10.52 34.85 36.30
CA ARG A 208 10.98 33.59 36.88
C ARG A 208 9.81 32.95 37.64
N GLU A 209 9.93 31.63 37.85
CA GLU A 209 9.18 30.84 38.86
C GLU A 209 7.85 30.27 38.33
N SER A 210 7.78 29.02 37.87
CA SER A 210 7.95 27.84 38.71
C SER A 210 8.34 26.60 37.88
N ALA A 211 9.38 25.92 38.35
CA ALA A 211 9.80 24.62 37.88
C ALA A 211 8.82 23.54 38.36
N THR A 212 7.81 23.25 37.54
CA THR A 212 7.21 21.91 37.51
C THR A 212 8.03 21.14 36.49
N ALA A 213 8.75 20.11 36.94
CA ALA A 213 9.57 19.23 36.10
C ALA A 213 8.70 18.53 35.05
N GLY A 214 8.49 19.24 33.94
CA GLY A 214 7.76 18.81 32.76
C GLY A 214 8.56 17.76 32.01
N SER A 215 7.99 16.56 31.98
CA SER A 215 8.40 15.43 31.15
C SER A 215 8.08 15.66 29.65
N GLU A 216 8.35 16.85 29.13
CA GLU A 216 8.00 17.26 27.75
C GLU A 216 9.20 17.79 26.94
N ALA A 217 10.40 17.89 27.51
CA ALA A 217 11.59 18.38 26.79
C ALA A 217 12.35 17.31 25.97
N THR A 218 11.83 16.09 25.79
CA THR A 218 12.53 14.98 25.09
C THR A 218 11.90 14.59 23.74
N ARG A 219 11.06 15.44 23.10
CA ARG A 219 10.48 15.11 21.78
C ARG A 219 11.27 15.65 20.57
N LEU A 220 12.32 16.43 20.79
CA LEU A 220 13.19 16.92 19.72
C LEU A 220 14.32 15.92 19.45
N GLY A 221 14.05 14.97 18.55
CA GLY A 221 15.11 14.21 17.86
C GLY A 221 15.44 12.84 18.43
N GLU A 222 14.50 12.17 19.10
CA GLU A 222 14.66 10.76 19.42
C GLU A 222 14.83 9.98 18.11
N ARG A 223 16.02 9.44 17.90
CA ARG A 223 16.33 8.65 16.70
C ARG A 223 15.38 7.45 16.69
N PRO A 224 14.77 7.11 15.54
CA PRO A 224 13.95 5.91 15.46
C PRO A 224 14.75 4.70 15.92
N ASP A 225 14.18 3.92 16.84
CA ASP A 225 14.75 2.63 17.19
C ASP A 225 14.46 1.63 16.06
N TYR A 226 15.34 1.60 15.08
CA TYR A 226 15.24 0.69 13.93
C TYR A 226 15.15 -0.78 14.37
N ALA A 227 15.79 -1.17 15.48
CA ALA A 227 15.70 -2.54 15.97
C ALA A 227 14.28 -2.87 16.47
N ALA A 228 13.65 -1.95 17.20
CA ALA A 228 12.25 -2.09 17.61
C ALA A 228 11.27 -2.19 16.42
N LEU A 229 11.58 -1.50 15.32
CA LEU A 229 10.82 -1.57 14.06
C LEU A 229 11.10 -2.85 13.24
N GLY A 230 12.06 -3.67 13.67
CA GLY A 230 12.51 -4.86 12.95
C GLY A 230 13.27 -4.50 11.65
N CYS A 231 13.91 -3.34 11.64
CA CYS A 231 14.73 -2.83 10.56
C CYS A 231 16.23 -3.06 10.85
N PRO A 232 17.04 -3.36 9.82
CA PRO A 232 18.49 -3.25 9.97
C PRO A 232 18.88 -1.78 10.26
N PRO A 233 19.99 -1.55 10.98
CA PRO A 233 20.49 -0.20 11.21
C PRO A 233 20.83 0.47 9.86
N PRO A 234 20.56 1.78 9.70
CA PRO A 234 20.94 2.48 8.49
C PRO A 234 22.47 2.50 8.35
N PRO A 235 23.01 2.31 7.14
CA PRO A 235 24.43 2.51 6.91
C PRO A 235 24.80 3.99 7.11
N ASP A 236 26.04 4.27 7.48
CA ASP A 236 26.46 5.66 7.75
C ASP A 236 26.74 6.45 6.47
N ASP A 237 27.52 5.88 5.55
CA ASP A 237 28.00 6.56 4.34
C ASP A 237 28.01 5.66 3.08
N ALA A 238 27.20 4.60 3.04
CA ALA A 238 27.00 3.78 1.83
C ALA A 238 26.63 4.63 0.60
N ASP A 239 27.13 4.23 -0.57
CA ASP A 239 26.73 4.89 -1.82
C ASP A 239 25.25 4.58 -2.11
N PRO A 240 24.41 5.58 -2.45
CA PRO A 240 23.00 5.35 -2.76
C PRO A 240 22.73 4.29 -3.84
N GLY A 241 23.67 4.07 -4.77
CA GLY A 241 23.57 3.01 -5.78
C GLY A 241 23.63 1.61 -5.19
N GLU A 242 24.44 1.41 -4.15
CA GLU A 242 24.60 0.12 -3.44
C GLU A 242 23.35 -0.27 -2.65
N LEU A 243 22.55 0.73 -2.24
CA LEU A 243 21.31 0.51 -1.52
C LEU A 243 20.17 0.02 -2.43
N THR A 244 20.37 0.07 -3.75
CA THR A 244 19.26 -0.18 -4.67
C THR A 244 18.95 -1.66 -4.83
N PRO A 245 17.66 -2.01 -5.02
CA PRO A 245 17.29 -3.41 -5.19
C PRO A 245 17.96 -4.01 -6.43
N ALA A 246 18.78 -5.03 -6.20
CA ALA A 246 19.32 -5.85 -7.27
C ALA A 246 18.19 -6.67 -7.90
N VAL A 247 17.85 -6.36 -9.14
CA VAL A 247 16.93 -7.16 -9.95
C VAL A 247 17.71 -8.36 -10.46
N VAL A 248 17.34 -9.54 -9.99
CA VAL A 248 17.98 -10.79 -10.42
C VAL A 248 17.15 -11.38 -11.56
N PRO A 249 17.76 -11.73 -12.70
CA PRO A 249 17.10 -12.55 -13.70
C PRO A 249 16.78 -13.94 -13.12
N GLY A 250 15.53 -14.18 -12.75
CA GLY A 250 15.04 -15.49 -12.29
C GLY A 250 14.62 -15.52 -10.81
N ALA A 251 13.83 -16.55 -10.47
CA ALA A 251 13.12 -16.70 -9.20
C ALA A 251 14.04 -16.52 -7.97
N SER A 252 13.92 -15.36 -7.35
CA SER A 252 14.67 -14.85 -6.24
C SER A 252 13.72 -14.61 -5.07
N ALA A 253 14.17 -14.92 -3.86
CA ALA A 253 13.36 -14.71 -2.66
C ALA A 253 13.07 -13.22 -2.36
N SER A 254 13.50 -12.28 -3.21
CA SER A 254 13.19 -10.84 -3.07
C SER A 254 11.81 -10.45 -3.61
N GLY A 255 11.14 -11.30 -4.39
CA GLY A 255 9.85 -10.95 -5.00
C GLY A 255 9.96 -9.95 -6.15
N LEU A 256 11.18 -9.69 -6.63
CA LEU A 256 11.46 -8.87 -7.82
C LEU A 256 11.60 -9.73 -9.09
N ASP A 257 10.96 -10.89 -9.10
CA ASP A 257 11.07 -11.84 -10.19
C ASP A 257 10.42 -11.28 -11.45
N GLY A 258 11.18 -11.28 -12.55
CA GLY A 258 10.73 -10.72 -13.82
C GLY A 258 10.65 -9.19 -13.85
N TRP A 259 11.11 -8.50 -12.80
CA TRP A 259 11.35 -7.07 -12.89
C TRP A 259 12.54 -6.82 -13.83
N ARG A 260 12.61 -5.63 -14.40
CA ARG A 260 13.72 -5.18 -15.23
C ARG A 260 14.18 -3.81 -14.76
N LEU A 261 15.48 -3.64 -14.59
CA LEU A 261 16.10 -2.32 -14.47
C LEU A 261 16.26 -1.77 -15.89
N LEU A 262 15.63 -0.64 -16.19
CA LEU A 262 15.74 0.00 -17.51
C LEU A 262 17.01 0.85 -17.59
N ASP A 263 17.22 1.68 -16.58
CA ASP A 263 18.35 2.59 -16.46
C ASP A 263 18.53 3.01 -15.01
N SER A 264 19.72 3.56 -14.76
CA SER A 264 20.12 4.13 -13.50
C SER A 264 21.10 5.27 -13.73
N GLU A 265 21.04 6.27 -12.86
CA GLU A 265 21.88 7.46 -12.92
C GLU A 265 22.32 7.85 -11.52
N ARG A 266 23.62 8.14 -11.37
CA ARG A 266 24.23 8.67 -10.15
C ARG A 266 24.57 10.14 -10.35
N ILE A 267 24.09 10.98 -9.47
CA ILE A 267 24.27 12.43 -9.47
C ILE A 267 24.98 12.81 -8.18
N ALA A 268 26.23 13.25 -8.28
CA ALA A 268 27.07 13.63 -7.15
C ALA A 268 27.44 15.12 -7.13
N SER A 269 27.20 15.84 -8.22
CA SER A 269 27.29 17.30 -8.29
C SER A 269 25.90 17.86 -8.57
N PHE A 270 25.57 18.91 -7.83
CA PHE A 270 24.37 19.71 -7.96
C PHE A 270 24.79 21.18 -8.17
N ASP A 271 25.81 21.39 -9.02
CA ASP A 271 26.32 22.72 -9.29
C ASP A 271 25.26 23.53 -10.05
N GLY A 272 24.69 24.56 -9.40
CA GLY A 272 23.84 25.58 -10.05
C GLY A 272 22.50 25.90 -9.42
N ARG A 273 22.14 25.38 -8.23
CA ARG A 273 20.86 25.72 -7.56
C ARG A 273 20.97 26.22 -6.12
N ILE A 274 22.11 26.01 -5.46
CA ILE A 274 22.33 26.48 -4.08
C ILE A 274 22.25 28.02 -3.99
N ASP A 275 22.62 28.73 -5.07
CA ASP A 275 22.61 30.20 -5.12
C ASP A 275 21.19 30.82 -5.11
N LEU A 276 20.14 30.00 -5.24
CA LEU A 276 18.74 30.45 -5.24
C LEU A 276 18.03 30.23 -3.89
N GLY A 277 18.72 29.73 -2.86
CA GLY A 277 18.15 29.53 -1.52
C GLY A 277 17.12 28.39 -1.41
N ASP A 278 16.97 27.58 -2.45
CA ASP A 278 15.91 26.57 -2.55
C ASP A 278 16.33 25.20 -2.06
N ARG A 279 15.81 24.83 -0.87
CA ARG A 279 15.82 23.49 -0.24
C ARG A 279 17.22 22.88 -0.03
N PRO A 280 17.45 22.12 1.05
CA PRO A 280 18.68 21.36 1.17
C PRO A 280 18.83 20.42 -0.05
N GLU A 281 20.03 20.34 -0.60
CA GLU A 281 20.38 19.39 -1.65
C GLU A 281 21.02 18.13 -1.04
N PRO A 282 20.75 16.95 -1.61
CA PRO A 282 21.39 15.73 -1.14
C PRO A 282 22.88 15.76 -1.50
N ALA A 283 23.71 15.14 -0.67
CA ALA A 283 25.14 14.99 -0.96
C ALA A 283 25.38 14.07 -2.17
N VAL A 284 24.54 13.04 -2.33
CA VAL A 284 24.54 12.14 -3.49
C VAL A 284 23.10 11.72 -3.76
N ARG A 285 22.70 11.69 -5.03
CA ARG A 285 21.43 11.12 -5.50
C ARG A 285 21.72 9.96 -6.42
N TYR A 286 20.97 8.89 -6.26
CA TYR A 286 20.87 7.82 -7.23
C TYR A 286 19.43 7.69 -7.68
N THR A 287 19.21 7.55 -8.98
CA THR A 287 17.89 7.26 -9.54
C THR A 287 17.93 6.01 -10.39
N ALA A 288 16.88 5.21 -10.33
CA ALA A 288 16.73 4.00 -11.14
C ALA A 288 15.29 3.83 -11.61
N ARG A 289 15.11 3.32 -12.83
CA ARG A 289 13.80 3.00 -13.39
C ARG A 289 13.62 1.49 -13.48
N TYR A 290 12.56 1.00 -12.86
CA TYR A 290 12.20 -0.41 -12.82
C TYR A 290 10.87 -0.65 -13.54
N VAL A 291 10.76 -1.77 -14.24
CA VAL A 291 9.51 -2.24 -14.85
C VAL A 291 9.20 -3.64 -14.30
N PRO A 292 8.12 -3.82 -13.53
CA PRO A 292 7.65 -5.14 -13.13
C PRO A 292 6.96 -5.84 -14.32
N PRO A 293 6.64 -7.14 -14.20
CA PRO A 293 5.93 -7.90 -15.24
C PRO A 293 4.57 -7.30 -15.65
N SER A 294 3.95 -6.48 -14.80
CA SER A 294 2.68 -5.83 -15.10
C SER A 294 2.79 -4.60 -16.02
N GLY A 295 4.01 -4.12 -16.31
CA GLY A 295 4.28 -3.14 -17.37
C GLY A 295 4.32 -1.67 -16.95
N GLU A 296 3.93 -1.32 -15.71
CA GLU A 296 4.14 0.02 -15.16
C GLU A 296 5.62 0.37 -15.00
N THR A 297 5.96 1.66 -14.89
CA THR A 297 7.33 2.09 -14.60
C THR A 297 7.39 2.66 -13.18
N LEU A 298 8.31 2.13 -12.37
CA LEU A 298 8.62 2.66 -11.05
C LEU A 298 9.95 3.40 -11.11
N ARG A 299 9.96 4.68 -10.74
CA ARG A 299 11.19 5.45 -10.54
C ARG A 299 11.53 5.45 -9.05
N LEU A 300 12.65 4.84 -8.70
CA LEU A 300 13.26 4.87 -7.38
C LEU A 300 14.29 6.01 -7.37
N THR A 301 14.25 6.84 -6.34
CA THR A 301 15.28 7.84 -6.03
C THR A 301 15.78 7.57 -4.63
N VAL A 302 17.09 7.41 -4.45
CA VAL A 302 17.76 7.29 -3.16
C VAL A 302 18.68 8.48 -2.99
N ASP A 303 18.38 9.30 -2.00
CA ASP A 303 19.14 10.52 -1.68
C ASP A 303 19.85 10.33 -0.35
N ARG A 304 21.16 10.59 -0.32
CA ARG A 304 21.96 10.65 0.91
C ARG A 304 22.14 12.09 1.34
N TRP A 305 21.76 12.40 2.57
CA TRP A 305 21.78 13.74 3.14
C TRP A 305 23.00 13.97 4.02
N ARG A 306 23.40 15.24 4.21
CA ARG A 306 24.51 15.61 5.10
C ARG A 306 24.22 15.27 6.57
N SER A 307 22.95 15.19 6.96
CA SER A 307 22.53 14.83 8.32
C SER A 307 21.18 14.13 8.33
N VAL A 308 20.89 13.44 9.44
CA VAL A 308 19.57 12.82 9.68
C VAL A 308 18.46 13.88 9.73
N ALA A 309 18.76 15.05 10.31
CA ALA A 309 17.81 16.17 10.38
C ALA A 309 17.45 16.71 8.98
N ALA A 310 18.44 16.81 8.08
CA ALA A 310 18.17 17.23 6.69
C ALA A 310 17.31 16.19 5.95
N ALA A 311 17.60 14.90 6.12
CA ALA A 311 16.77 13.81 5.57
C ALA A 311 15.34 13.87 6.11
N ASP A 312 15.16 14.15 7.40
CA ASP A 312 13.86 14.24 8.05
C ASP A 312 13.01 15.41 7.54
N THR A 313 13.59 16.62 7.48
CA THR A 313 12.92 17.80 6.91
C THR A 313 12.45 17.55 5.48
N VAL A 314 13.29 16.94 4.65
CA VAL A 314 12.93 16.66 3.26
C VAL A 314 11.89 15.55 3.15
N ALA A 315 12.02 14.47 3.95
CA ALA A 315 11.04 13.38 3.96
C ALA A 315 9.63 13.90 4.27
N ARG A 316 9.49 14.77 5.28
CA ARG A 316 8.23 15.43 5.63
C ARG A 316 7.69 16.28 4.48
N SER A 317 8.53 17.14 3.87
CA SER A 317 8.10 17.97 2.74
C SER A 317 7.68 17.19 1.49
N LEU A 318 8.17 15.95 1.32
CA LEU A 318 7.85 15.11 0.17
C LEU A 318 6.61 14.24 0.41
N ALA A 319 6.29 13.93 1.67
CA ALA A 319 5.16 13.08 2.03
C ALA A 319 3.81 13.62 1.51
N GLU A 320 3.68 14.94 1.39
CA GLU A 320 2.48 15.63 0.88
C GLU A 320 2.23 15.41 -0.63
N THR A 321 3.23 14.94 -1.38
CA THR A 321 3.10 14.69 -2.82
C THR A 321 2.85 13.20 -3.06
N ASN A 322 1.91 12.83 -3.95
CA ASN A 322 1.51 11.45 -4.34
C ASN A 322 2.68 10.50 -4.71
N GLN A 323 3.49 10.15 -3.72
CA GLN A 323 4.78 9.45 -3.81
C GLN A 323 4.88 8.59 -2.55
N THR A 324 5.62 7.48 -2.62
CA THR A 324 6.00 6.76 -1.41
C THR A 324 7.35 7.27 -0.97
N VAL A 325 7.42 7.85 0.23
CA VAL A 325 8.65 8.38 0.82
C VAL A 325 8.98 7.57 2.06
N LEU A 326 10.23 7.12 2.16
CA LEU A 326 10.76 6.38 3.30
C LEU A 326 12.05 7.05 3.76
N ARG A 327 12.22 7.24 5.06
CA ARG A 327 13.46 7.71 5.68
C ARG A 327 14.18 6.54 6.36
N TRP A 328 15.48 6.42 6.13
CA TRP A 328 16.31 5.41 6.78
C TRP A 328 17.66 6.06 7.13
N GLY A 329 17.79 6.51 8.38
CA GLY A 329 18.92 7.31 8.84
C GLY A 329 19.07 8.61 8.05
N ARG A 330 20.21 8.76 7.38
CA ARG A 330 20.54 9.91 6.51
C ARG A 330 20.03 9.76 5.09
N TYR A 331 19.28 8.71 4.78
CA TYR A 331 18.78 8.44 3.44
C TYR A 331 17.28 8.73 3.35
N THR A 332 16.87 9.32 2.24
CA THR A 332 15.47 9.33 1.83
C THR A 332 15.31 8.53 0.55
N VAL A 333 14.38 7.59 0.58
CA VAL A 333 14.02 6.73 -0.55
C VAL A 333 12.64 7.13 -1.04
N VAL A 334 12.56 7.56 -2.30
CA VAL A 334 11.34 8.05 -2.92
C VAL A 334 10.99 7.15 -4.08
N VAL A 335 9.76 6.64 -4.11
CA VAL A 335 9.24 5.83 -5.20
C VAL A 335 8.05 6.52 -5.84
N ARG A 336 8.13 6.69 -7.16
CA ARG A 336 7.04 7.17 -8.02
C ARG A 336 6.68 6.08 -9.01
N ALA A 337 5.39 5.89 -9.28
CA ALA A 337 4.94 4.88 -10.22
C ALA A 337 4.07 5.51 -11.33
N PHE A 338 4.28 5.01 -12.55
CA PHE A 338 3.68 5.52 -13.78
C PHE A 338 3.07 4.36 -14.58
N THR A 339 1.92 4.57 -15.21
CA THR A 339 1.34 3.65 -16.20
C THR A 339 2.26 3.50 -17.41
N ALA A 340 1.99 2.51 -18.27
CA ALA A 340 2.70 2.34 -19.53
C ALA A 340 2.65 3.58 -20.43
N ASP A 341 1.54 4.35 -20.37
CA ASP A 341 1.35 5.60 -21.11
C ASP A 341 1.99 6.83 -20.42
N GLY A 342 2.71 6.64 -19.31
CA GLY A 342 3.40 7.72 -18.58
C GLY A 342 2.52 8.47 -17.55
N GLY A 343 1.25 8.12 -17.40
CA GLY A 343 0.36 8.71 -16.39
C GLY A 343 0.74 8.29 -14.97
N ARG A 344 0.65 9.18 -13.98
CA ARG A 344 0.94 8.79 -12.58
C ARG A 344 -0.09 7.82 -12.04
N LEU A 345 0.36 6.78 -11.34
CA LEU A 345 -0.53 5.89 -10.59
C LEU A 345 -1.13 6.62 -9.38
N SER A 346 -2.29 6.15 -8.91
CA SER A 346 -2.88 6.64 -7.66
C SER A 346 -1.95 6.38 -6.46
N ARG A 347 -2.12 7.13 -5.36
CA ARG A 347 -1.34 6.94 -4.12
C ARG A 347 -1.40 5.49 -3.61
N ALA A 348 -2.58 4.89 -3.60
CA ALA A 348 -2.78 3.51 -3.14
C ALA A 348 -2.06 2.48 -4.04
N GLN A 349 -2.12 2.66 -5.36
CA GLN A 349 -1.40 1.79 -6.30
C GLN A 349 0.11 1.97 -6.17
N THR A 350 0.59 3.22 -6.10
CA THR A 350 2.02 3.52 -5.92
C THR A 350 2.55 2.87 -4.64
N LEU A 351 1.80 2.97 -3.53
CA LEU A 351 2.16 2.37 -2.25
C LEU A 351 2.24 0.84 -2.29
N ASP A 352 1.28 0.18 -2.95
CA ASP A 352 1.29 -1.28 -3.09
C ASP A 352 2.52 -1.77 -3.87
N ARG A 353 2.86 -1.08 -4.96
CA ARG A 353 4.00 -1.43 -5.81
C ARG A 353 5.34 -1.07 -5.18
N SER A 354 5.42 0.07 -4.50
CA SER A 354 6.66 0.54 -3.87
C SER A 354 7.09 -0.36 -2.73
N ARG A 355 6.16 -0.96 -1.97
CA ARG A 355 6.49 -1.89 -0.87
C ARG A 355 7.35 -3.07 -1.31
N VAL A 356 7.05 -3.67 -2.46
CA VAL A 356 7.84 -4.80 -2.99
C VAL A 356 9.26 -4.36 -3.34
N LEU A 357 9.39 -3.19 -3.99
CA LEU A 357 10.68 -2.64 -4.37
C LEU A 357 11.51 -2.23 -3.14
N LEU A 358 10.90 -1.51 -2.20
CA LEU A 358 11.54 -1.04 -0.97
C LEU A 358 11.95 -2.20 -0.05
N ALA A 359 11.14 -3.27 0.03
CA ALA A 359 11.48 -4.44 0.86
C ALA A 359 12.74 -5.16 0.38
N ALA A 360 13.13 -4.95 -0.89
CA ALA A 360 14.31 -5.55 -1.50
C ALA A 360 15.56 -4.65 -1.46
N VAL A 361 15.46 -3.41 -0.95
CA VAL A 361 16.60 -2.54 -0.63
C VAL A 361 17.51 -3.26 0.36
N ARG A 362 18.82 -3.19 0.11
CA ARG A 362 19.84 -3.84 0.93
C ARG A 362 20.81 -2.82 1.49
N ASP A 363 21.35 -3.09 2.67
CA ASP A 363 22.58 -2.41 3.09
C ASP A 363 23.82 -3.09 2.45
N PRO A 364 25.01 -2.48 2.57
CA PRO A 364 26.26 -3.10 2.12
C PRO A 364 26.59 -4.44 2.80
N SER A 365 26.02 -4.73 3.97
CA SER A 365 26.17 -6.04 4.64
C SER A 365 25.35 -7.14 3.95
N GLY A 366 24.47 -6.77 3.01
CA GLY A 366 23.55 -7.65 2.31
C GLY A 366 22.22 -7.86 3.01
N SER A 367 22.03 -7.29 4.20
CA SER A 367 20.77 -7.34 4.94
C SER A 367 19.71 -6.52 4.23
N ARG A 368 18.49 -7.06 4.15
CA ARG A 368 17.37 -6.40 3.48
C ARG A 368 16.52 -5.64 4.49
N LEU A 369 15.87 -4.56 4.05
CA LEU A 369 14.81 -3.94 4.85
C LEU A 369 13.69 -4.95 5.12
N GLY A 370 13.19 -5.62 4.09
CA GLY A 370 12.06 -6.54 4.20
C GLY A 370 10.73 -5.83 4.42
N PHE A 371 9.63 -6.57 4.26
CA PHE A 371 8.27 -5.99 4.28
C PHE A 371 7.88 -5.42 5.64
N ARG A 372 8.28 -6.07 6.74
CA ARG A 372 7.94 -5.63 8.10
C ARG A 372 8.56 -4.27 8.44
N CYS A 373 9.85 -4.11 8.14
CA CYS A 373 10.55 -2.84 8.33
C CYS A 373 9.91 -1.74 7.47
N VAL A 374 9.74 -1.99 6.17
CA VAL A 374 9.18 -1.00 5.24
C VAL A 374 7.79 -0.55 5.68
N SER A 375 6.92 -1.49 6.10
CA SER A 375 5.61 -1.13 6.64
C SER A 375 5.73 -0.24 7.88
N SER A 376 6.65 -0.54 8.79
CA SER A 376 6.83 0.22 10.04
C SER A 376 7.36 1.64 9.76
N LEU A 377 8.34 1.78 8.86
CA LEU A 377 8.89 3.08 8.46
C LEU A 377 7.86 3.94 7.71
N LEU A 378 7.01 3.31 6.89
CA LEU A 378 5.93 4.03 6.22
C LEU A 378 4.81 4.42 7.19
N ASP A 379 4.48 3.57 8.16
CA ASP A 379 3.50 3.91 9.21
C ASP A 379 4.00 5.13 10.03
N GLU A 380 5.28 5.16 10.43
CA GLU A 380 5.90 6.29 11.16
C GLU A 380 5.85 7.60 10.34
N ALA A 381 6.17 7.53 9.04
CA ALA A 381 6.12 8.68 8.16
C ALA A 381 4.71 9.27 8.01
N ASN A 382 3.66 8.43 8.02
CA ASN A 382 2.28 8.91 7.95
C ASN A 382 1.73 9.36 9.31
N ALA A 383 2.18 8.78 10.42
CA ALA A 383 1.72 9.15 11.76
C ALA A 383 2.15 10.59 12.15
N SER A 384 3.24 11.06 11.56
CA SER A 384 3.76 12.40 11.80
C SER A 384 2.87 13.52 11.22
N ASP A 385 1.99 13.21 10.26
CA ASP A 385 1.05 14.18 9.67
C ASP A 385 -0.19 14.41 10.54
N GLU A 386 -0.70 13.38 11.22
CA GLU A 386 -1.98 13.46 11.96
C GLU A 386 -1.85 14.19 13.30
N GLY A 387 -0.64 14.31 13.84
CA GLY A 387 -0.37 14.97 15.14
C GLY A 387 -0.37 16.51 15.12
N GLY A 388 -0.37 17.15 13.94
CA GLY A 388 -0.25 18.60 13.80
C GLY A 388 -1.56 19.39 13.80
N VAL A 389 -2.71 18.72 13.74
CA VAL A 389 -4.04 19.37 13.67
C VAL A 389 -4.93 18.86 14.80
N SER A 390 -4.41 18.90 16.03
CA SER A 390 -5.29 19.01 17.20
C SER A 390 -5.51 20.49 17.42
N GLY A 391 -6.49 21.05 16.70
CA GLY A 391 -6.94 22.40 16.96
C GLY A 391 -7.36 22.49 18.42
N ASP A 392 -6.78 23.45 19.14
CA ASP A 392 -7.45 24.12 20.24
C ASP A 392 -8.83 24.52 19.70
N GLY A 393 -9.81 23.66 19.96
CA GLY A 393 -11.19 23.96 19.67
C GLY A 393 -11.52 25.21 20.44
N ASP A 394 -11.92 26.25 19.70
CA ASP A 394 -12.61 27.43 20.18
C ASP A 394 -13.39 27.09 21.45
N ALA A 395 -12.84 27.50 22.59
CA ALA A 395 -13.61 27.63 23.80
C ALA A 395 -14.69 28.67 23.47
N ALA A 396 -15.92 28.19 23.29
CA ALA A 396 -17.08 29.05 23.07
C ALA A 396 -17.07 30.16 24.13
N PRO A 397 -17.18 31.45 23.74
CA PRO A 397 -17.22 32.53 24.72
C PRO A 397 -18.40 32.30 25.66
N ALA A 398 -18.12 32.41 26.97
CA ALA A 398 -19.15 32.27 27.99
C ALA A 398 -20.28 33.29 27.74
N PRO A 399 -21.55 32.91 27.97
CA PRO A 399 -22.67 33.85 27.88
C PRO A 399 -22.47 34.94 28.93
N VAL A 400 -22.44 36.20 28.46
CA VAL A 400 -22.48 37.37 29.33
C VAL A 400 -23.94 37.58 29.74
N ASP A 401 -24.25 37.23 30.98
CA ASP A 401 -25.51 37.60 31.63
C ASP A 401 -25.40 39.00 32.26
N GLY A 402 -26.42 39.83 31.99
CA GLY A 402 -26.73 41.08 32.71
C GLY A 402 -27.06 42.23 31.75
N ALA A 403 -28.05 43.09 31.99
CA ALA A 403 -29.09 43.20 33.01
C ALA A 403 -30.20 44.10 32.44
#